data_AF-R7UXF1-F1
#
_entry.id   AF-R7UXF1-F1
#
_cell.length_a   1.000
_cell.length_b   1.000
_cell.length_c   1.000
_cell.angle_alpha   90.00
_cell.angle_beta   90.00
_cell.angle_gamma   90.00
#
_symmetry.space_group_name_H-M   'P 1'
#
loop_
_entity.id
_entity.type
_entity.pdbx_description
1 polymer ?
#
loop_
_entity_poly.entity_id
_entity_poly.type
_entity_poly.pdbx_seq_one_letter_code
_entity_poly.pdbx_strand_id
1 'polypeptide(L)'
;MSSQLKDNQELHELTMFRALLKCVCRNSAAIIYYLALIVFGLLVLNARNLNYFLDKGSTCKFFNAEAKLERDYVENIFQQAQVNSIHDVTLVTQLTISRVGRLEQVLDKWKGPVSAAFHVDESPNDVIQAICDNKVLSNRNNLYIHLMRKTGRLYPINQLRNLALKCVSTGFSFLSDVDFIPHQNLYNESKQIVSKNIEGSKKRAYVVAAFGVQEAKGTNKAKAVEFPESKEKLLKLWDSKMIEPVHFAKFIHGHYQTNYTRWRNATEIYPIQWYTHYEPYVIVKTTETPAYDGTFIERYFDKVSHIFHLHKAGFDFWGIPNVYIVHMPHSSSKKNMSRYLRCATLAYEEFVAKLDPIRLKKKQ
;
A
#
# COMPACT_ATOMS: atom_id res chain seq x y z
N MET A 1 -1.84 37.00 -17.99
CA MET A 1 -2.50 35.66 -18.14
C MET A 1 -1.80 34.55 -17.33
N SER A 2 -1.15 34.87 -16.19
CA SER A 2 -0.56 33.87 -15.27
C SER A 2 -0.96 34.04 -13.80
N SER A 3 -1.83 35.00 -13.47
CA SER A 3 -2.36 35.18 -12.10
C SER A 3 -3.66 34.42 -11.84
N GLN A 4 -4.51 34.22 -12.85
CA GLN A 4 -5.82 33.54 -12.70
C GLN A 4 -5.77 32.01 -12.59
N LEU A 5 -4.61 31.38 -12.83
CA LEU A 5 -4.41 29.94 -12.63
C LEU A 5 -3.96 29.60 -11.19
N LYS A 6 -3.43 30.57 -10.43
CA LYS A 6 -3.10 30.40 -9.01
C LYS A 6 -4.33 30.54 -8.12
N ASP A 7 -5.24 31.46 -8.45
CA ASP A 7 -6.45 31.73 -7.66
C ASP A 7 -7.45 30.56 -7.64
N ASN A 8 -7.47 29.70 -8.67
CA ASN A 8 -8.35 28.52 -8.72
C ASN A 8 -7.82 27.31 -7.93
N GLN A 9 -6.51 27.28 -7.62
CA GLN A 9 -5.91 26.24 -6.79
C GLN A 9 -6.18 26.52 -5.31
N GLU A 10 -6.09 27.80 -4.89
CA GLU A 10 -6.44 28.25 -3.53
C GLU A 10 -7.92 28.03 -3.19
N LEU A 11 -8.84 28.19 -4.14
CA LEU A 11 -10.28 28.04 -3.89
C LEU A 11 -10.72 26.56 -3.71
N HIS A 12 -10.04 25.63 -4.38
CA HIS A 12 -10.27 24.19 -4.19
C HIS A 12 -9.68 23.71 -2.86
N GLU A 13 -8.51 24.23 -2.47
CA GLU A 13 -7.93 24.03 -1.14
C GLU A 13 -8.87 24.53 -0.04
N LEU A 14 -9.46 25.73 -0.17
CA LEU A 14 -10.43 26.30 0.77
C LEU A 14 -11.70 25.46 0.95
N THR A 15 -12.15 24.74 -0.08
CA THR A 15 -13.37 23.91 -0.01
C THR A 15 -13.09 22.58 0.68
N MET A 16 -11.94 21.96 0.39
CA MET A 16 -11.43 20.82 1.16
C MET A 16 -11.19 21.23 2.62
N PHE A 17 -10.52 22.36 2.87
CA PHE A 17 -10.24 22.88 4.21
C PHE A 17 -11.50 23.03 5.04
N ARG A 18 -12.61 23.51 4.45
CA ARG A 18 -13.91 23.66 5.11
C ARG A 18 -14.60 22.33 5.42
N ALA A 19 -14.42 21.30 4.58
CA ALA A 19 -14.90 19.94 4.86
C ALA A 19 -14.06 19.25 5.95
N LEU A 20 -12.76 19.51 5.97
CA LEU A 20 -11.79 19.05 6.96
C LEU A 20 -11.98 19.73 8.32
N LEU A 21 -12.27 21.02 8.35
CA LEU A 21 -12.69 21.76 9.54
C LEU A 21 -13.94 21.15 10.19
N LYS A 22 -14.91 20.64 9.43
CA LYS A 22 -16.06 19.91 10.01
C LYS A 22 -15.69 18.57 10.65
N CYS A 23 -14.61 17.93 10.19
CA CYS A 23 -14.08 16.70 10.76
C CYS A 23 -13.33 16.98 12.08
N VAL A 24 -12.48 18.00 12.08
CA VAL A 24 -11.66 18.43 13.23
C VAL A 24 -12.52 19.13 14.30
N CYS A 25 -13.55 19.89 13.91
CA CYS A 25 -14.46 20.59 14.83
C CYS A 25 -15.58 19.72 15.40
N ARG A 26 -15.69 18.43 15.05
CA ARG A 26 -16.73 17.53 15.58
C ARG A 26 -16.56 17.15 17.06
N ASN A 27 -15.59 17.74 17.77
CA ASN A 27 -15.35 17.51 19.21
C ASN A 27 -15.58 18.73 20.13
N SER A 28 -16.26 19.79 19.68
CA SER A 28 -16.84 20.83 20.54
C SER A 28 -17.95 21.58 19.79
N ALA A 29 -18.97 22.03 20.52
CA ALA A 29 -20.27 22.48 20.02
C ALA A 29 -20.28 23.70 19.05
N ALA A 30 -21.42 23.84 18.34
CA ALA A 30 -21.93 24.98 17.53
C ALA A 30 -21.31 25.21 16.12
N ILE A 31 -21.98 25.73 15.08
CA ILE A 31 -23.35 25.80 14.52
C ILE A 31 -23.23 26.62 13.19
N ILE A 32 -24.21 26.50 12.27
CA ILE A 32 -24.58 27.37 11.09
C ILE A 32 -23.98 27.06 9.67
N TYR A 33 -24.86 26.49 8.79
CA TYR A 33 -25.37 26.97 7.47
C TYR A 33 -24.51 27.93 6.61
N TYR A 34 -24.55 28.01 5.28
CA TYR A 34 -25.03 27.28 4.07
C TYR A 34 -24.47 28.09 2.87
N LEU A 35 -24.65 27.62 1.63
CA LEU A 35 -24.55 28.36 0.36
C LEU A 35 -23.17 28.69 -0.24
N ALA A 36 -22.68 27.78 -1.09
CA ALA A 36 -22.17 28.10 -2.43
C ALA A 36 -22.10 26.81 -3.28
N LEU A 37 -23.25 26.17 -3.46
CA LEU A 37 -23.48 25.23 -4.57
C LEU A 37 -24.14 26.04 -5.68
N ILE A 38 -23.49 26.05 -6.85
CA ILE A 38 -23.82 26.61 -8.17
C ILE A 38 -22.63 27.46 -8.64
N VAL A 39 -21.54 26.82 -9.10
CA VAL A 39 -20.81 27.06 -10.39
C VAL A 39 -19.80 25.90 -10.61
N PHE A 40 -20.21 24.65 -10.42
CA PHE A 40 -19.40 23.50 -10.89
C PHE A 40 -20.28 22.41 -11.50
N GLY A 41 -21.32 22.85 -12.20
CA GLY A 41 -21.99 22.09 -13.25
C GLY A 41 -21.74 22.84 -14.54
N LEU A 42 -20.65 22.50 -15.24
CA LEU A 42 -20.41 22.65 -16.69
C LEU A 42 -18.90 22.55 -16.95
N LEU A 43 -18.40 21.32 -17.04
CA LEU A 43 -17.45 20.89 -18.07
C LEU A 43 -17.61 19.37 -18.21
N VAL A 44 -18.74 18.98 -18.78
CA VAL A 44 -18.95 17.63 -19.29
C VAL A 44 -18.07 17.49 -20.53
N LEU A 45 -16.90 16.87 -20.39
CA LEU A 45 -16.23 16.23 -21.51
C LEU A 45 -16.39 14.72 -21.39
N ASN A 46 -17.38 14.29 -22.16
CA ASN A 46 -17.75 12.96 -22.60
C ASN A 46 -16.57 11.99 -22.73
N ALA A 47 -16.24 11.22 -21.69
CA ALA A 47 -15.45 10.00 -21.83
C ALA A 47 -16.38 8.82 -22.10
N ARG A 48 -16.82 8.71 -23.37
CA ARG A 48 -17.61 7.56 -23.84
C ARG A 48 -16.86 6.26 -23.58
N ASN A 49 -17.62 5.26 -23.12
CA ASN A 49 -17.23 3.86 -23.10
C ASN A 49 -16.72 3.43 -24.47
N LEU A 50 -15.43 3.12 -24.54
CA LEU A 50 -14.80 2.48 -25.68
C LEU A 50 -14.51 1.03 -25.25
N ASN A 51 -15.46 0.14 -25.56
CA ASN A 51 -15.23 -1.30 -25.55
C ASN A 51 -14.44 -1.63 -26.81
N TYR A 52 -13.11 -1.61 -26.71
CA TYR A 52 -12.25 -2.19 -27.73
C TYR A 52 -11.99 -3.65 -27.39
N PHE A 53 -12.37 -4.55 -28.29
CA PHE A 53 -11.69 -5.83 -28.43
C PHE A 53 -10.30 -5.54 -29.00
N LEU A 54 -9.34 -5.32 -28.10
CA LEU A 54 -7.96 -5.02 -28.44
C LEU A 54 -7.24 -6.31 -28.83
N ASP A 55 -6.72 -6.37 -30.06
CA ASP A 55 -5.69 -7.32 -30.49
C ASP A 55 -4.48 -7.31 -29.51
N LYS A 56 -3.74 -8.40 -29.42
CA LYS A 56 -2.64 -8.60 -28.46
C LYS A 56 -1.60 -7.46 -28.50
N GLY A 57 -1.28 -6.93 -29.68
CA GLY A 57 -0.36 -5.79 -29.82
C GLY A 57 -0.92 -4.47 -29.27
N SER A 58 -2.24 -4.29 -29.33
CA SER A 58 -2.92 -3.10 -28.82
C SER A 58 -3.15 -3.12 -27.30
N THR A 59 -3.18 -4.31 -26.69
CA THR A 59 -3.29 -4.47 -25.22
C THR A 59 -2.08 -3.93 -24.47
N CYS A 60 -0.85 -4.28 -24.87
CA CYS A 60 0.35 -3.77 -24.19
C CYS A 60 0.63 -2.30 -24.51
N LYS A 61 0.25 -1.81 -25.70
CA LYS A 61 0.26 -0.37 -26.00
C LYS A 61 -0.63 0.41 -25.03
N PHE A 62 -1.86 -0.07 -24.78
CA PHE A 62 -2.77 0.53 -23.81
C PHE A 62 -2.21 0.49 -22.39
N PHE A 63 -1.70 -0.68 -21.93
CA PHE A 63 -1.06 -0.82 -20.63
C PHE A 63 0.10 0.17 -20.43
N ASN A 64 0.99 0.27 -21.41
CA ASN A 64 2.13 1.16 -21.36
C ASN A 64 1.73 2.64 -21.41
N ALA A 65 0.65 3.00 -22.10
CA ALA A 65 0.12 4.35 -22.10
C ALA A 65 -0.46 4.72 -20.72
N GLU A 66 -1.27 3.83 -20.13
CA GLU A 66 -1.85 4.00 -18.79
C GLU A 66 -0.78 4.12 -17.68
N ALA A 67 0.31 3.37 -17.82
CA ALA A 67 1.46 3.39 -16.93
C ALA A 67 2.21 4.73 -16.93
N LYS A 68 2.15 5.47 -18.04
CA LYS A 68 2.81 6.77 -18.23
C LYS A 68 1.92 7.97 -17.89
N LEU A 69 0.66 7.76 -17.55
CA LEU A 69 -0.23 8.86 -17.18
C LEU A 69 0.30 9.56 -15.94
N GLU A 70 0.41 10.89 -16.03
CA GLU A 70 0.55 11.76 -14.88
C GLU A 70 -0.79 11.88 -14.17
N ARG A 71 -0.74 11.96 -12.84
CA ARG A 71 -1.93 11.93 -11.99
C ARG A 71 -1.85 13.04 -10.96
N ASP A 72 -2.90 13.85 -10.92
CA ASP A 72 -3.05 14.88 -9.91
C ASP A 72 -3.24 14.24 -8.54
N TYR A 73 -2.62 14.85 -7.54
CA TYR A 73 -2.75 14.39 -6.16
C TYR A 73 -2.74 15.57 -5.19
N VAL A 74 -3.28 15.32 -4.00
CA VAL A 74 -3.23 16.22 -2.84
C VAL A 74 -2.62 15.46 -1.68
N GLU A 75 -1.64 16.08 -1.01
CA GLU A 75 -0.93 15.49 0.13
C GLU A 75 -1.57 15.94 1.46
N ASN A 76 -1.61 15.03 2.43
CA ASN A 76 -1.95 15.28 3.84
C ASN A 76 -3.14 16.23 4.03
N ILE A 77 -4.32 15.78 3.62
CA ILE A 77 -5.52 16.61 3.63
C ILE A 77 -5.89 17.06 5.06
N PHE A 78 -5.48 16.36 6.12
CA PHE A 78 -5.83 16.71 7.51
C PHE A 78 -4.85 17.65 8.22
N GLN A 79 -3.78 18.14 7.57
CA GLN A 79 -2.74 19.00 8.17
C GLN A 79 -2.36 18.59 9.62
N GLN A 80 -2.08 17.31 9.84
CA GLN A 80 -1.65 16.82 11.16
C GLN A 80 -0.15 17.08 11.38
N ALA A 81 0.24 17.45 12.60
CA ALA A 81 1.64 17.59 13.00
C ALA A 81 2.39 16.28 12.76
N GLN A 82 3.56 16.36 12.13
CA GLN A 82 4.41 15.20 11.84
C GLN A 82 5.16 14.75 13.11
N VAL A 83 5.15 13.45 13.38
CA VAL A 83 5.94 12.87 14.47
C VAL A 83 7.38 12.69 13.98
N ASN A 84 8.35 13.30 14.69
CA ASN A 84 9.75 13.41 14.26
C ASN A 84 10.71 12.41 14.94
N SER A 85 10.23 11.25 15.37
CA SER A 85 11.09 10.23 16.00
C SER A 85 11.87 9.43 14.94
N ILE A 86 13.19 9.40 15.07
CA ILE A 86 14.11 8.66 14.19
C ILE A 86 13.93 7.14 14.26
N HIS A 87 13.28 6.63 15.30
CA HIS A 87 13.01 5.19 15.48
C HIS A 87 11.55 4.84 15.26
N ASP A 88 10.68 5.82 14.99
CA ASP A 88 9.30 5.52 14.65
C ASP A 88 9.21 4.89 13.27
N VAL A 89 8.18 4.08 13.12
CA VAL A 89 7.88 3.34 11.90
C VAL A 89 6.52 3.80 11.42
N THR A 90 6.45 4.38 10.22
CA THR A 90 5.17 4.72 9.58
C THR A 90 4.71 3.56 8.71
N LEU A 91 3.47 3.09 8.90
CA LEU A 91 2.86 2.15 7.95
C LEU A 91 2.46 2.92 6.69
N VAL A 92 3.00 2.51 5.55
CA VAL A 92 2.75 3.09 4.24
C VAL A 92 1.80 2.17 3.49
N THR A 93 0.66 2.71 3.08
CA THR A 93 -0.34 1.92 2.36
C THR A 93 -1.10 2.73 1.31
N GLN A 94 -1.85 2.02 0.48
CA GLN A 94 -2.69 2.57 -0.56
C GLN A 94 -4.01 1.81 -0.63
N LEU A 95 -5.07 2.50 -1.06
CA LEU A 95 -6.41 1.92 -1.09
C LEU A 95 -7.38 2.68 -1.99
N THR A 96 -8.53 2.06 -2.24
CA THR A 96 -9.75 2.73 -2.73
C THR A 96 -10.72 2.95 -1.56
N ILE A 97 -11.73 3.80 -1.75
CA ILE A 97 -12.77 4.03 -0.74
C ILE A 97 -13.46 2.75 -0.26
N SER A 98 -13.62 1.75 -1.14
CA SER A 98 -14.21 0.45 -0.81
C SER A 98 -13.42 -0.37 0.23
N ARG A 99 -12.21 0.09 0.60
CA ARG A 99 -11.34 -0.55 1.60
C ARG A 99 -11.20 0.25 2.90
N VAL A 100 -11.98 1.32 3.10
CA VAL A 100 -11.96 2.09 4.37
C VAL A 100 -12.20 1.21 5.59
N GLY A 101 -13.16 0.29 5.54
CA GLY A 101 -13.42 -0.64 6.66
C GLY A 101 -12.26 -1.62 6.93
N ARG A 102 -11.38 -1.84 5.95
CA ARG A 102 -10.15 -2.61 6.14
C ARG A 102 -9.04 -1.76 6.75
N LEU A 103 -8.93 -0.50 6.33
CA LEU A 103 -8.05 0.48 6.98
C LEU A 103 -8.42 0.62 8.46
N GLU A 104 -9.70 0.70 8.81
CA GLU A 104 -10.17 0.70 10.21
C GLU A 104 -9.61 -0.49 11.00
N GLN A 105 -9.66 -1.70 10.46
CA GLN A 105 -9.13 -2.90 11.13
C GLN A 105 -7.60 -2.85 11.27
N VAL A 106 -6.88 -2.34 10.26
CA VAL A 106 -5.43 -2.10 10.36
C VAL A 106 -5.14 -1.12 11.48
N LEU A 107 -5.90 -0.04 11.54
CA LEU A 107 -5.79 1.03 12.53
C LEU A 107 -6.20 0.55 13.94
N ASP A 108 -7.08 -0.43 14.10
CA ASP A 108 -7.32 -1.02 15.42
C ASP A 108 -6.05 -1.69 15.99
N LYS A 109 -5.24 -2.32 15.14
CA LYS A 109 -4.04 -3.08 15.56
C LYS A 109 -2.74 -2.28 15.49
N TRP A 110 -2.55 -1.42 14.50
CA TRP A 110 -1.34 -0.61 14.31
C TRP A 110 -1.42 0.72 15.02
N LYS A 111 -0.77 0.87 16.18
CA LYS A 111 -0.82 2.11 16.97
C LYS A 111 0.14 3.21 16.48
N GLY A 112 1.06 2.88 15.58
CA GLY A 112 2.00 3.84 15.00
C GLY A 112 1.40 4.79 13.97
N PRO A 113 2.21 5.72 13.45
CA PRO A 113 1.81 6.59 12.34
C PRO A 113 1.45 5.79 11.08
N VAL A 114 0.53 6.34 10.28
CA VAL A 114 0.09 5.76 9.01
C VAL A 114 0.07 6.82 7.93
N SER A 115 0.66 6.53 6.77
CA SER A 115 0.47 7.30 5.54
C SER A 115 -0.31 6.45 4.53
N ALA A 116 -1.50 6.94 4.17
CA ALA A 116 -2.45 6.22 3.31
C ALA A 116 -2.80 7.05 2.08
N ALA A 117 -2.48 6.52 0.89
CA ALA A 117 -2.86 7.13 -0.40
C ALA A 117 -4.17 6.52 -0.93
N PHE A 118 -5.21 7.35 -1.05
CA PHE A 118 -6.50 6.98 -1.61
C PHE A 118 -6.54 7.26 -3.11
N HIS A 119 -6.88 6.25 -3.89
CA HIS A 119 -7.28 6.43 -5.28
C HIS A 119 -8.76 6.81 -5.33
N VAL A 120 -9.04 8.03 -5.76
CA VAL A 120 -10.38 8.63 -5.70
C VAL A 120 -10.91 8.95 -7.09
N ASP A 121 -12.21 8.78 -7.31
CA ASP A 121 -12.88 9.31 -8.49
C ASP A 121 -12.93 10.86 -8.41
N GLU A 122 -13.68 11.54 -9.28
CA GLU A 122 -13.59 13.01 -9.45
C GLU A 122 -13.94 13.82 -8.18
N SER A 123 -14.72 13.25 -7.27
CA SER A 123 -15.12 13.93 -6.03
C SER A 123 -14.41 13.29 -4.82
N PRO A 124 -13.62 14.05 -4.02
CA PRO A 124 -13.01 13.55 -2.80
C PRO A 124 -14.01 13.44 -1.63
N ASN A 125 -15.24 13.97 -1.80
CA ASN A 125 -16.22 14.08 -0.72
C ASN A 125 -16.57 12.73 -0.10
N ASP A 126 -16.67 11.67 -0.91
CA ASP A 126 -17.02 10.34 -0.40
C ASP A 126 -15.93 9.80 0.53
N VAL A 127 -14.65 10.04 0.21
CA VAL A 127 -13.53 9.64 1.06
C VAL A 127 -13.53 10.44 2.35
N ILE A 128 -13.68 11.76 2.27
CA ILE A 128 -13.75 12.64 3.45
C ILE A 128 -14.90 12.20 4.36
N GLN A 129 -16.09 11.97 3.80
CA GLN A 129 -17.25 11.52 4.56
C GLN A 129 -16.99 10.15 5.22
N ALA A 130 -16.45 9.19 4.49
CA ALA A 130 -16.13 7.86 5.01
C ALA A 130 -15.12 7.91 6.17
N ILE A 131 -14.15 8.83 6.12
CA ILE A 131 -13.19 9.06 7.21
C ILE A 131 -13.87 9.72 8.41
N CYS A 132 -14.65 10.78 8.19
CA CYS A 132 -15.25 11.57 9.27
C CYS A 132 -16.38 10.85 10.01
N ASP A 133 -17.09 9.94 9.36
CA ASP A 133 -18.11 9.12 10.00
C ASP A 133 -17.51 7.92 10.73
N ASN A 134 -16.27 7.56 10.43
CA ASN A 134 -15.58 6.46 11.09
C ASN A 134 -14.79 6.95 12.31
N LYS A 135 -15.29 6.66 13.52
CA LYS A 135 -14.69 7.09 14.79
C LYS A 135 -13.24 6.64 14.98
N VAL A 136 -12.82 5.50 14.42
CA VAL A 136 -11.44 5.01 14.55
C VAL A 136 -10.49 5.87 13.72
N LEU A 137 -10.93 6.28 12.53
CA LEU A 137 -10.15 7.09 11.62
C LEU A 137 -10.16 8.57 12.04
N SER A 138 -11.33 9.12 12.35
CA SER A 138 -11.47 10.56 12.68
C SER A 138 -10.81 10.95 14.00
N ASN A 139 -10.70 10.03 14.97
CA ASN A 139 -10.03 10.29 16.25
C ASN A 139 -8.50 10.08 16.19
N ARG A 140 -7.95 9.64 15.06
CA ARG A 140 -6.50 9.44 14.93
C ARG A 140 -5.76 10.72 14.62
N ASN A 141 -4.75 11.01 15.43
CA ASN A 141 -3.84 12.16 15.27
C ASN A 141 -2.53 11.83 14.54
N ASN A 142 -2.35 10.59 14.11
CA ASN A 142 -1.17 10.09 13.41
C ASN A 142 -1.55 9.37 12.11
N LEU A 143 -2.64 9.81 11.47
CA LEU A 143 -3.16 9.28 10.22
C LEU A 143 -3.07 10.35 9.13
N TYR A 144 -2.11 10.18 8.23
CA TYR A 144 -1.87 11.07 7.10
C TYR A 144 -2.56 10.51 5.86
N ILE A 145 -3.45 11.30 5.27
CA ILE A 145 -4.28 10.88 4.14
C ILE A 145 -3.95 11.73 2.92
N HIS A 146 -3.63 11.03 1.84
CA HIS A 146 -3.26 11.60 0.55
C HIS A 146 -4.28 11.15 -0.48
N LEU A 147 -4.67 12.02 -1.40
CA LEU A 147 -5.66 11.71 -2.43
C LEU A 147 -4.98 11.75 -3.80
N MET A 148 -5.15 10.71 -4.61
CA MET A 148 -4.74 10.71 -6.01
C MET A 148 -6.00 10.57 -6.87
N ARG A 149 -6.23 11.56 -7.73
CA ARG A 149 -7.36 11.55 -8.65
C ARG A 149 -7.18 10.41 -9.65
N LYS A 150 -8.27 9.72 -9.94
CA LYS A 150 -8.33 8.70 -10.96
C LYS A 150 -8.20 9.33 -12.34
N THR A 151 -7.03 9.12 -12.93
CA THR A 151 -6.75 9.37 -14.34
C THR A 151 -6.41 8.02 -15.00
N GLY A 152 -7.12 7.71 -16.09
CA GLY A 152 -7.04 6.41 -16.76
C GLY A 152 -8.04 5.37 -16.22
N ARG A 153 -7.93 4.14 -16.73
CA ARG A 153 -8.77 2.99 -16.39
C ARG A 153 -8.09 1.98 -15.48
N LEU A 154 -6.76 1.97 -15.44
CA LEU A 154 -5.96 1.02 -14.67
C LEU A 154 -5.53 1.60 -13.33
N TYR A 155 -5.42 0.72 -12.33
CA TYR A 155 -5.08 1.08 -10.96
C TYR A 155 -3.58 1.39 -10.81
N PRO A 156 -3.18 2.62 -10.46
CA PRO A 156 -1.77 3.03 -10.45
C PRO A 156 -1.08 2.69 -9.13
N ILE A 157 -1.03 1.40 -8.77
CA ILE A 157 -0.64 0.94 -7.42
C ILE A 157 0.69 1.52 -6.93
N ASN A 158 1.73 1.53 -7.77
CA ASN A 158 3.06 1.98 -7.37
C ASN A 158 3.16 3.50 -7.28
N GLN A 159 2.41 4.24 -8.09
CA GLN A 159 2.32 5.70 -7.94
C GLN A 159 1.64 6.08 -6.63
N LEU A 160 0.59 5.34 -6.22
CA LEU A 160 -0.05 5.52 -4.90
C LEU A 160 0.90 5.18 -3.75
N ARG A 161 1.65 4.08 -3.86
CA ARG A 161 2.69 3.74 -2.86
C ARG A 161 3.75 4.83 -2.75
N ASN A 162 4.19 5.39 -3.88
CA ASN A 162 5.13 6.50 -3.90
C ASN A 162 4.55 7.77 -3.26
N LEU A 163 3.29 8.10 -3.53
CA LEU A 163 2.62 9.24 -2.90
C LEU A 163 2.59 9.10 -1.37
N ALA A 164 2.22 7.93 -0.86
CA ALA A 164 2.24 7.66 0.58
C ALA A 164 3.67 7.68 1.16
N LEU A 165 4.61 6.99 0.50
CA LEU A 165 6.00 6.92 0.96
C LEU A 165 6.69 8.28 1.01
N LYS A 166 6.45 9.14 0.01
CA LYS A 166 7.00 10.50 -0.09
C LYS A 166 6.65 11.35 1.13
N CYS A 167 5.47 11.15 1.71
CA CYS A 167 4.98 11.95 2.82
C CYS A 167 5.35 11.38 4.20
N VAL A 168 6.21 10.36 4.26
CA VAL A 168 6.69 9.81 5.54
C VAL A 168 7.81 10.67 6.12
N SER A 169 7.64 11.13 7.37
CA SER A 169 8.66 11.87 8.12
C SER A 169 9.46 11.02 9.11
N THR A 170 9.00 9.80 9.42
CA THR A 170 9.66 8.93 10.41
C THR A 170 10.88 8.24 9.83
N GLY A 171 11.81 7.83 10.70
CA GLY A 171 13.07 7.21 10.26
C GLY A 171 12.88 5.90 9.49
N PHE A 172 11.78 5.19 9.72
CA PHE A 172 11.49 3.92 9.08
C PHE A 172 10.07 3.86 8.50
N SER A 173 9.92 3.12 7.41
CA SER A 173 8.65 2.89 6.73
C SER A 173 8.35 1.39 6.70
N PHE A 174 7.14 1.01 7.12
CA PHE A 174 6.60 -0.33 6.91
C PHE A 174 5.73 -0.35 5.66
N LEU A 175 6.21 -1.01 4.60
CA LEU A 175 5.55 -1.03 3.30
C LEU A 175 4.53 -2.18 3.27
N SER A 176 3.23 -1.86 3.40
CA SER A 176 2.16 -2.87 3.50
C SER A 176 0.92 -2.53 2.69
N ASP A 177 0.28 -3.55 2.11
CA ASP A 177 -1.02 -3.41 1.47
C ASP A 177 -2.13 -3.32 2.53
N VAL A 178 -3.19 -2.54 2.26
CA VAL A 178 -4.26 -2.29 3.23
C VAL A 178 -4.97 -3.59 3.66
N ASP A 179 -5.02 -4.59 2.78
CA ASP A 179 -5.72 -5.85 3.02
C ASP A 179 -5.06 -6.76 4.07
N PHE A 180 -3.87 -6.39 4.56
CA PHE A 180 -3.11 -7.10 5.57
C PHE A 180 -3.23 -6.45 6.95
N ILE A 181 -3.93 -7.12 7.86
CA ILE A 181 -4.08 -6.67 9.25
C ILE A 181 -2.83 -7.07 10.04
N PRO A 182 -2.18 -6.14 10.76
CA PRO A 182 -0.98 -6.45 11.52
C PRO A 182 -1.28 -7.05 12.89
N HIS A 183 -0.37 -7.90 13.37
CA HIS A 183 -0.34 -8.31 14.77
C HIS A 183 -0.21 -7.08 15.68
N GLN A 184 -0.92 -7.01 16.81
CA GLN A 184 -1.04 -5.79 17.62
C GLN A 184 0.33 -5.25 18.09
N ASN A 185 1.29 -6.14 18.34
CA ASN A 185 2.63 -5.75 18.82
C ASN A 185 3.60 -5.38 17.70
N LEU A 186 3.20 -5.48 16.41
CA LEU A 186 4.12 -5.27 15.28
C LEU A 186 4.77 -3.89 15.33
N TYR A 187 4.02 -2.82 15.63
CA TYR A 187 4.59 -1.48 15.71
C TYR A 187 5.70 -1.37 16.78
N ASN A 188 5.42 -1.82 18.01
CA ASN A 188 6.39 -1.75 19.10
C ASN A 188 7.61 -2.63 18.86
N GLU A 189 7.40 -3.85 18.36
CA GLU A 189 8.49 -4.76 17.99
C GLU A 189 9.38 -4.14 16.91
N SER A 190 8.76 -3.51 15.91
CA SER A 190 9.49 -2.82 14.84
C SER A 190 10.37 -1.72 15.38
N LYS A 191 9.85 -0.87 16.29
CA LYS A 191 10.62 0.18 16.96
C LYS A 191 11.82 -0.38 17.73
N GLN A 192 11.62 -1.48 18.46
CA GLN A 192 12.69 -2.12 19.22
C GLN A 192 13.77 -2.73 18.31
N ILE A 193 13.37 -3.34 17.19
CA ILE A 193 14.31 -3.93 16.23
C ILE A 193 15.13 -2.84 15.57
N VAL A 194 14.49 -1.77 15.07
CA VAL A 194 15.22 -0.71 14.37
C VAL A 194 16.11 0.10 15.31
N SER A 195 15.70 0.32 16.57
CA SER A 195 16.55 1.03 17.55
C SER A 195 17.80 0.25 17.91
N LYS A 196 17.70 -1.08 18.12
CA LYS A 196 18.84 -1.96 18.41
C LYS A 196 19.79 -2.17 17.23
N ASN A 197 19.35 -1.86 16.02
CA ASN A 197 20.06 -2.19 14.78
C ASN A 197 20.31 -0.97 13.88
N ILE A 198 20.29 0.24 14.45
CA ILE A 198 20.54 1.48 13.71
C ILE A 198 22.03 1.69 13.41
N GLU A 199 22.92 1.04 14.17
CA GLU A 199 24.36 1.18 14.06
C GLU A 199 24.94 0.31 12.94
N GLY A 200 25.43 0.96 11.88
CA GLY A 200 26.15 0.32 10.79
C GLY A 200 25.87 0.95 9.42
N SER A 201 26.82 0.81 8.50
CA SER A 201 26.70 1.28 7.11
C SER A 201 25.84 0.36 6.20
N LYS A 202 25.34 -0.76 6.74
CA LYS A 202 24.61 -1.76 5.95
C LYS A 202 23.11 -1.47 5.93
N LYS A 203 22.56 -1.33 4.73
CA LYS A 203 21.11 -1.17 4.51
C LYS A 203 20.39 -2.48 4.82
N ARG A 204 19.28 -2.40 5.54
CA ARG A 204 18.51 -3.57 5.98
C ARG A 204 17.03 -3.43 5.63
N ALA A 205 16.46 -4.51 5.12
CA ALA A 205 15.03 -4.69 4.94
C ALA A 205 14.53 -5.77 5.91
N TYR A 206 13.79 -5.36 6.93
CA TYR A 206 13.25 -6.28 7.91
C TYR A 206 11.92 -6.85 7.42
N VAL A 207 11.90 -8.14 7.12
CA VAL A 207 10.77 -8.88 6.57
C VAL A 207 9.79 -9.24 7.67
N VAL A 208 8.53 -8.85 7.49
CA VAL A 208 7.41 -9.27 8.33
C VAL A 208 6.72 -10.47 7.67
N ALA A 209 6.55 -11.56 8.41
CA ALA A 209 5.91 -12.77 7.89
C ALA A 209 4.43 -12.51 7.56
N ALA A 210 4.00 -12.92 6.37
CA ALA A 210 2.64 -12.71 5.88
C ALA A 210 1.89 -14.03 5.73
N PHE A 211 0.67 -14.07 6.24
CA PHE A 211 -0.22 -15.22 6.18
C PHE A 211 -1.54 -14.84 5.51
N GLY A 212 -2.23 -15.81 4.91
CA GLY A 212 -3.55 -15.63 4.33
C GLY A 212 -4.51 -16.69 4.83
N VAL A 213 -5.71 -16.27 5.22
CA VAL A 213 -6.79 -17.21 5.55
C VAL A 213 -7.23 -17.90 4.27
N GLN A 214 -7.31 -19.23 4.28
CA GLN A 214 -7.77 -19.97 3.11
C GLN A 214 -9.27 -19.75 2.91
N GLU A 215 -9.65 -19.28 1.72
CA GLU A 215 -11.05 -19.29 1.28
C GLU A 215 -11.47 -20.74 1.05
N ALA A 216 -12.57 -21.18 1.67
CA ALA A 216 -13.10 -22.52 1.43
C ALA A 216 -13.53 -22.63 -0.04
N LYS A 217 -12.84 -23.47 -0.81
CA LYS A 217 -13.18 -23.72 -2.22
C LYS A 217 -14.64 -24.17 -2.30
N GLY A 218 -15.46 -23.47 -3.09
CA GLY A 218 -16.84 -23.87 -3.39
C GLY A 218 -17.91 -23.31 -2.45
N THR A 219 -17.55 -22.59 -1.39
CA THR A 219 -18.51 -21.78 -0.64
C THR A 219 -18.08 -20.32 -0.72
N ASN A 220 -19.00 -19.40 -1.02
CA ASN A 220 -18.75 -17.95 -0.91
C ASN A 220 -18.55 -17.49 0.56
N LYS A 221 -18.23 -18.43 1.46
CA LYS A 221 -17.97 -18.21 2.87
C LYS A 221 -16.53 -18.64 3.09
N ALA A 222 -15.63 -17.67 3.28
CA ALA A 222 -14.45 -17.98 4.07
C ALA A 222 -14.93 -18.60 5.38
N LYS A 223 -14.26 -19.66 5.85
CA LYS A 223 -14.52 -20.12 7.23
C LYS A 223 -14.36 -18.89 8.13
N ALA A 224 -15.28 -18.70 9.08
CA ALA A 224 -15.23 -17.60 10.03
C ALA A 224 -13.99 -17.77 10.91
N VAL A 225 -12.84 -17.38 10.37
CA VAL A 225 -11.54 -17.40 11.05
C VAL A 225 -11.39 -16.03 11.64
N GLU A 226 -11.41 -15.97 12.96
CA GLU A 226 -11.05 -14.77 13.70
C GLU A 226 -9.56 -14.46 13.48
N PHE A 227 -9.21 -13.18 13.59
CA PHE A 227 -7.82 -12.77 13.51
C PHE A 227 -7.02 -13.44 14.66
N PRO A 228 -5.92 -14.15 14.36
CA PRO A 228 -5.11 -14.75 15.41
C PRO A 228 -4.38 -13.66 16.18
N GLU A 229 -4.79 -13.41 17.43
CA GLU A 229 -4.20 -12.37 18.29
C GLU A 229 -2.80 -12.72 18.86
N SER A 230 -2.33 -13.96 18.67
CA SER A 230 -0.99 -14.38 19.11
C SER A 230 -0.36 -15.38 18.15
N LYS A 231 0.99 -15.43 18.14
CA LYS A 231 1.75 -16.41 17.35
C LYS A 231 1.30 -17.84 17.67
N GLU A 232 1.01 -18.17 18.93
CA GLU A 232 0.48 -19.50 19.30
C GLU A 232 -0.86 -19.81 18.60
N LYS A 233 -1.82 -18.87 18.62
CA LYS A 233 -3.10 -19.03 17.93
C LYS A 233 -2.90 -19.14 16.41
N LEU A 234 -2.02 -18.33 15.84
CA LEU A 234 -1.65 -18.40 14.42
C LEU A 234 -1.09 -19.79 14.06
N LEU A 235 -0.17 -20.34 14.86
CA LEU A 235 0.41 -21.66 14.62
C LEU A 235 -0.65 -22.76 14.70
N LYS A 236 -1.59 -22.71 15.65
CA LYS A 236 -2.74 -23.64 15.71
C LYS A 236 -3.61 -23.58 14.45
N LEU A 237 -3.88 -22.37 13.94
CA LEU A 237 -4.59 -22.20 12.68
C LEU A 237 -3.79 -22.73 11.49
N TRP A 238 -2.47 -22.59 11.51
CA TRP A 238 -1.61 -23.05 10.44
C TRP A 238 -1.51 -24.58 10.42
N ASP A 239 -1.37 -25.20 11.59
CA ASP A 239 -1.34 -26.66 11.74
C ASP A 239 -2.66 -27.31 11.30
N SER A 240 -3.78 -26.63 11.54
CA SER A 240 -5.11 -27.03 11.06
C SER A 240 -5.40 -26.66 9.60
N LYS A 241 -4.43 -26.09 8.87
CA LYS A 241 -4.53 -25.67 7.46
C LYS A 241 -5.63 -24.63 7.19
N MET A 242 -6.02 -23.87 8.21
CA MET A 242 -7.01 -22.80 8.11
C MET A 242 -6.38 -21.48 7.62
N ILE A 243 -5.10 -21.32 7.90
CA ILE A 243 -4.26 -20.22 7.43
C ILE A 243 -2.96 -20.80 6.87
N GLU A 244 -2.36 -20.12 5.89
CA GLU A 244 -1.08 -20.50 5.33
C GLU A 244 -0.22 -19.27 5.03
N PRO A 245 1.10 -19.42 4.87
CA PRO A 245 1.93 -18.41 4.23
C PRO A 245 1.27 -17.87 2.96
N VAL A 246 1.17 -16.56 2.84
CA VAL A 246 0.31 -15.94 1.82
C VAL A 246 0.72 -16.37 0.42
N HIS A 247 -0.29 -16.65 -0.41
CA HIS A 247 -0.14 -17.05 -1.80
C HIS A 247 0.69 -18.32 -2.06
N PHE A 248 1.06 -19.13 -1.06
CA PHE A 248 1.85 -20.34 -1.30
C PHE A 248 1.23 -21.29 -2.33
N ALA A 249 -0.10 -21.48 -2.31
CA ALA A 249 -0.80 -22.31 -3.29
C ALA A 249 -0.85 -21.71 -4.72
N LYS A 250 -0.63 -20.39 -4.88
CA LYS A 250 -0.78 -19.67 -6.16
C LYS A 250 0.57 -19.20 -6.73
N PHE A 251 1.50 -18.84 -5.87
CA PHE A 251 2.79 -18.22 -6.20
C PHE A 251 3.78 -18.38 -5.04
N ILE A 252 4.25 -19.61 -4.82
CA ILE A 252 5.19 -19.95 -3.73
C ILE A 252 6.46 -19.10 -3.74
N HIS A 253 6.98 -18.75 -4.92
CA HIS A 253 8.21 -17.96 -5.08
C HIS A 253 8.13 -16.56 -4.44
N GLY A 254 6.93 -16.00 -4.28
CA GLY A 254 6.75 -14.67 -3.67
C GLY A 254 7.16 -14.63 -2.20
N HIS A 255 7.07 -15.75 -1.47
CA HIS A 255 7.24 -15.74 -0.02
C HIS A 255 8.10 -16.89 0.53
N TYR A 256 8.52 -17.84 -0.30
CA TYR A 256 9.29 -19.02 0.14
C TYR A 256 10.55 -18.66 0.96
N GLN A 257 11.26 -17.60 0.56
CA GLN A 257 12.54 -17.16 1.11
C GLN A 257 12.40 -16.63 2.55
N THR A 258 11.20 -16.23 2.97
CA THR A 258 10.91 -15.92 4.38
C THR A 258 11.22 -17.12 5.29
N ASN A 259 11.25 -18.35 4.76
CA ASN A 259 11.53 -19.57 5.51
C ASN A 259 10.61 -19.71 6.73
N TYR A 260 9.33 -19.97 6.48
CA TYR A 260 8.31 -20.02 7.52
C TYR A 260 8.55 -21.13 8.56
N THR A 261 9.26 -22.20 8.19
CA THR A 261 9.72 -23.23 9.15
C THR A 261 10.71 -22.64 10.16
N ARG A 262 11.65 -21.82 9.70
CA ARG A 262 12.55 -21.07 10.59
C ARG A 262 11.80 -20.02 11.40
N TRP A 263 10.93 -19.23 10.75
CA TRP A 263 10.13 -18.18 11.41
C TRP A 263 9.30 -18.72 12.59
N ARG A 264 8.72 -19.92 12.42
CA ARG A 264 7.94 -20.61 13.45
C ARG A 264 8.68 -20.71 14.78
N ASN A 265 9.97 -21.06 14.73
CA ASN A 265 10.79 -21.34 15.90
C ASN A 265 11.72 -20.18 16.28
N ALA A 266 11.92 -19.21 15.40
CA ALA A 266 12.82 -18.08 15.65
C ALA A 266 12.33 -17.22 16.81
N THR A 267 13.27 -16.85 17.68
CA THR A 267 13.11 -15.91 18.80
C THR A 267 13.84 -14.59 18.55
N GLU A 268 14.79 -14.58 17.62
CA GLU A 268 15.57 -13.41 17.20
C GLU A 268 15.45 -13.19 15.70
N ILE A 269 15.82 -12.00 15.23
CA ILE A 269 15.88 -11.70 13.80
C ILE A 269 16.88 -12.62 13.11
N TYR A 270 16.60 -12.97 11.85
CA TYR A 270 17.46 -13.91 11.12
C TYR A 270 17.70 -13.49 9.67
N PRO A 271 18.89 -13.77 9.11
CA PRO A 271 19.17 -13.42 7.72
C PRO A 271 18.31 -14.25 6.78
N ILE A 272 17.81 -13.59 5.74
CA ILE A 272 17.08 -14.17 4.61
C ILE A 272 17.91 -13.94 3.36
N GLN A 273 18.19 -15.03 2.63
CA GLN A 273 18.80 -14.92 1.32
C GLN A 273 17.73 -14.48 0.31
N TRP A 274 17.93 -13.31 -0.30
CA TRP A 274 17.08 -12.84 -1.39
C TRP A 274 17.13 -13.83 -2.58
N TYR A 275 16.01 -13.96 -3.29
CA TYR A 275 15.91 -14.74 -4.51
C TYR A 275 14.95 -14.10 -5.51
N THR A 276 15.04 -14.49 -6.78
CA THR A 276 14.19 -13.94 -7.84
C THR A 276 12.71 -14.11 -7.51
N HIS A 277 11.93 -13.08 -7.82
CA HIS A 277 10.49 -12.98 -7.56
C HIS A 277 10.06 -12.92 -6.09
N TYR A 278 10.99 -12.80 -5.15
CA TYR A 278 10.65 -12.60 -3.75
C TYR A 278 9.89 -11.28 -3.53
N GLU A 279 8.78 -11.34 -2.81
CA GLU A 279 7.78 -10.28 -2.64
C GLU A 279 7.33 -10.09 -1.17
N PRO A 280 8.25 -9.96 -0.20
CA PRO A 280 7.91 -9.76 1.21
C PRO A 280 7.28 -8.39 1.49
N TYR A 281 6.71 -8.28 2.68
CA TYR A 281 6.36 -7.01 3.32
C TYR A 281 7.51 -6.60 4.24
N VAL A 282 8.03 -5.39 4.07
CA VAL A 282 9.31 -4.98 4.67
C VAL A 282 9.24 -3.67 5.42
N ILE A 283 10.03 -3.59 6.49
CA ILE A 283 10.36 -2.37 7.21
C ILE A 283 11.75 -1.94 6.77
N VAL A 284 11.86 -0.71 6.30
CA VAL A 284 13.08 -0.17 5.70
C VAL A 284 13.31 1.25 6.19
N LYS A 285 14.57 1.69 6.20
CA LYS A 285 14.91 3.08 6.52
C LYS A 285 14.37 4.01 5.44
N THR A 286 13.53 4.96 5.82
CA THR A 286 12.75 5.78 4.88
C THR A 286 13.65 6.51 3.88
N THR A 287 14.73 7.13 4.36
CA THR A 287 15.65 7.93 3.52
C THR A 287 16.51 7.12 2.55
N GLU A 288 16.61 5.80 2.73
CA GLU A 288 17.40 4.92 1.88
C GLU A 288 16.52 4.10 0.91
N THR A 289 15.20 4.19 1.07
CA THR A 289 14.24 3.39 0.31
C THR A 289 14.03 4.00 -1.07
N PRO A 290 14.35 3.28 -2.17
CA PRO A 290 14.05 3.76 -3.50
C PRO A 290 12.54 3.83 -3.72
N ALA A 291 12.11 4.77 -4.56
CA ALA A 291 10.74 4.80 -5.04
C ALA A 291 10.38 3.50 -5.80
N TYR A 292 9.12 3.13 -5.74
CA TYR A 292 8.54 2.12 -6.62
C TYR A 292 8.61 2.59 -8.06
N ASP A 293 8.87 1.68 -9.00
CA ASP A 293 8.77 2.01 -10.40
C ASP A 293 7.29 2.17 -10.77
N GLY A 294 6.93 3.40 -11.16
CA GLY A 294 5.56 3.82 -11.47
C GLY A 294 4.98 3.18 -12.72
N THR A 295 5.79 2.48 -13.53
CA THR A 295 5.28 1.77 -14.72
C THR A 295 4.56 0.48 -14.37
N PHE A 296 4.78 -0.07 -13.16
CA PHE A 296 4.03 -1.23 -12.68
C PHE A 296 2.70 -0.79 -12.08
N ILE A 297 1.65 -0.96 -12.88
CA ILE A 297 0.26 -0.70 -12.52
C ILE A 297 -0.50 -2.02 -12.34
N GLU A 298 -1.68 -1.96 -11.74
CA GLU A 298 -2.47 -3.11 -11.31
C GLU A 298 -1.72 -3.95 -10.25
N ARG A 299 -1.50 -5.25 -10.47
CA ARG A 299 -1.08 -6.19 -9.41
C ARG A 299 0.09 -7.11 -9.76
N TYR A 300 0.69 -6.92 -10.93
CA TYR A 300 1.72 -7.82 -11.45
C TYR A 300 3.08 -7.18 -11.37
N PHE A 301 4.02 -7.88 -10.73
CA PHE A 301 5.41 -7.45 -10.52
C PHE A 301 5.58 -6.10 -9.82
N ASP A 302 4.51 -5.57 -9.22
CA ASP A 302 4.44 -4.26 -8.56
C ASP A 302 5.37 -4.22 -7.33
N LYS A 303 5.25 -5.21 -6.42
CA LYS A 303 6.16 -5.34 -5.27
C LYS A 303 7.44 -6.10 -5.64
N VAL A 304 7.37 -7.11 -6.52
CA VAL A 304 8.54 -7.88 -6.95
C VAL A 304 9.63 -6.98 -7.54
N SER A 305 9.25 -6.00 -8.37
CA SER A 305 10.19 -5.02 -8.93
C SER A 305 10.84 -4.16 -7.85
N HIS A 306 10.06 -3.70 -6.86
CA HIS A 306 10.57 -2.89 -5.75
C HIS A 306 11.53 -3.67 -4.84
N ILE A 307 11.21 -4.92 -4.49
CA ILE A 307 12.09 -5.77 -3.69
C ILE A 307 13.39 -6.09 -4.46
N PHE A 308 13.31 -6.31 -5.79
CA PHE A 308 14.50 -6.44 -6.62
C PHE A 308 15.34 -5.14 -6.62
N HIS A 309 14.69 -3.97 -6.66
CA HIS A 309 15.38 -2.69 -6.56
C HIS A 309 16.09 -2.52 -5.21
N LEU A 310 15.44 -2.86 -4.09
CA LEU A 310 16.06 -2.88 -2.77
C LEU A 310 17.30 -3.78 -2.73
N HIS A 311 17.19 -5.00 -3.26
CA HIS A 311 18.33 -5.91 -3.34
C HIS A 311 19.50 -5.29 -4.13
N LYS A 312 19.22 -4.68 -5.29
CA LYS A 312 20.24 -4.00 -6.11
C LYS A 312 20.79 -2.73 -5.47
N ALA A 313 20.03 -2.06 -4.60
CA ALA A 313 20.46 -0.92 -3.82
C ALA A 313 21.32 -1.30 -2.58
N GLY A 314 21.61 -2.60 -2.39
CA GLY A 314 22.50 -3.12 -1.36
C GLY A 314 21.82 -3.48 -0.04
N PHE A 315 20.51 -3.72 -0.05
CA PHE A 315 19.78 -4.14 1.15
C PHE A 315 19.97 -5.63 1.45
N ASP A 316 20.32 -5.93 2.69
CA ASP A 316 20.23 -7.27 3.27
C ASP A 316 18.83 -7.51 3.85
N PHE A 317 18.32 -8.73 3.74
CA PHE A 317 16.97 -9.08 4.21
C PHE A 317 17.03 -9.85 5.53
N TRP A 318 16.19 -9.46 6.48
CA TRP A 318 16.17 -10.04 7.83
C TRP A 318 14.75 -10.34 8.29
N GLY A 319 14.43 -11.60 8.58
CA GLY A 319 13.11 -11.99 9.06
C GLY A 319 12.88 -11.58 10.51
N ILE A 320 11.75 -10.94 10.79
CA ILE A 320 11.32 -10.58 12.14
C ILE A 320 10.53 -11.76 12.76
N PRO A 321 10.91 -12.25 13.96
CA PRO A 321 10.15 -13.28 14.65
C PRO A 321 8.90 -12.70 15.35
N ASN A 322 7.98 -13.57 15.76
CA ASN A 322 6.88 -13.30 16.71
C ASN A 322 5.77 -12.33 16.28
N VAL A 323 6.02 -11.48 15.30
CA VAL A 323 5.02 -10.59 14.70
C VAL A 323 4.81 -10.96 13.24
N TYR A 324 3.61 -10.67 12.75
CA TYR A 324 3.13 -11.07 11.44
C TYR A 324 2.01 -10.16 10.98
N ILE A 325 1.64 -10.30 9.71
CA ILE A 325 0.45 -9.70 9.12
C ILE A 325 -0.44 -10.80 8.52
N VAL A 326 -1.76 -10.58 8.53
CA VAL A 326 -2.74 -11.53 7.99
C VAL A 326 -3.61 -10.87 6.93
N HIS A 327 -3.61 -11.44 5.75
CA HIS A 327 -4.58 -11.14 4.71
C HIS A 327 -5.92 -11.80 5.05
N MET A 328 -6.85 -11.01 5.61
CA MET A 328 -8.19 -11.50 5.92
C MET A 328 -9.07 -11.53 4.66
N PRO A 329 -10.00 -12.49 4.54
CA PRO A 329 -10.88 -12.60 3.39
C PRO A 329 -11.65 -11.30 3.14
N HIS A 330 -11.87 -10.99 1.86
CA HIS A 330 -12.64 -9.82 1.44
C HIS A 330 -13.33 -10.15 0.11
N SER A 331 -14.41 -9.46 -0.22
CA SER A 331 -15.04 -9.60 -1.54
C SER A 331 -14.00 -9.37 -2.65
N SER A 332 -13.85 -10.35 -3.54
CA SER A 332 -12.99 -10.22 -4.71
C SER A 332 -13.73 -9.47 -5.80
N SER A 333 -13.08 -8.48 -6.41
CA SER A 333 -13.59 -7.94 -7.67
C SER A 333 -13.33 -9.00 -8.75
N LYS A 334 -14.39 -9.46 -9.41
CA LYS A 334 -14.33 -10.40 -10.56
C LYS A 334 -13.68 -9.70 -11.76
N LYS A 335 -12.41 -9.32 -11.69
CA LYS A 335 -11.67 -8.78 -12.84
C LYS A 335 -10.91 -9.93 -13.51
N ASN A 336 -10.98 -9.96 -14.84
CA ASN A 336 -10.21 -10.87 -15.70
C ASN A 336 -8.72 -10.72 -15.42
N MET A 337 -8.23 -11.54 -14.48
CA MET A 337 -6.89 -11.45 -13.91
C MET A 337 -5.80 -11.56 -14.99
N SER A 338 -6.00 -12.31 -16.07
CA SER A 338 -4.91 -12.59 -17.02
C SER A 338 -4.60 -11.51 -18.07
N ARG A 339 -5.42 -10.46 -18.25
CA ARG A 339 -5.33 -9.60 -19.46
C ARG A 339 -3.97 -8.92 -19.65
N TYR A 340 -3.38 -8.41 -18.56
CA TYR A 340 -2.15 -7.61 -18.62
C TYR A 340 -0.91 -8.33 -18.11
N LEU A 341 -1.01 -9.60 -17.69
CA LEU A 341 0.11 -10.36 -17.13
C LEU A 341 1.32 -10.38 -18.09
N ARG A 342 1.09 -10.62 -19.39
CA ARG A 342 2.16 -10.61 -20.39
C ARG A 342 2.83 -9.24 -20.50
N CYS A 343 2.06 -8.16 -20.51
CA CYS A 343 2.61 -6.80 -20.62
C CYS A 343 3.45 -6.44 -19.39
N ALA A 344 2.95 -6.79 -18.19
CA ALA A 344 3.70 -6.60 -16.95
C ALA A 344 4.96 -7.48 -16.89
N THR A 345 4.93 -8.68 -17.47
CA THR A 345 6.12 -9.56 -17.58
C THR A 345 7.20 -8.93 -18.45
N LEU A 346 6.83 -8.40 -19.63
CA LEU A 346 7.77 -7.70 -20.51
C LEU A 346 8.37 -6.46 -19.82
N ALA A 347 7.54 -5.65 -19.17
CA ALA A 347 8.01 -4.50 -18.39
C ALA A 347 8.97 -4.92 -17.26
N TYR A 348 8.71 -6.05 -16.59
CA TYR A 348 9.60 -6.58 -15.57
C TYR A 348 10.94 -7.04 -16.13
N GLU A 349 10.96 -7.72 -17.28
CA GLU A 349 12.20 -8.13 -17.95
C GLU A 349 13.06 -6.93 -18.35
N GLU A 350 12.45 -5.89 -18.93
CA GLU A 350 13.13 -4.63 -19.26
C GLU A 350 13.69 -3.93 -18.00
N PHE A 351 12.90 -3.88 -16.93
CA PHE A 351 13.31 -3.32 -15.66
C PHE A 351 14.51 -4.06 -15.05
N VAL A 352 14.48 -5.40 -15.06
CA VAL A 352 15.59 -6.24 -14.59
C VAL A 352 16.84 -6.03 -15.44
N ALA A 353 16.69 -5.97 -16.77
CA ALA A 353 17.79 -5.72 -17.70
C ALA A 353 18.47 -4.36 -17.44
N LYS A 354 17.69 -3.32 -17.12
CA LYS A 354 18.20 -1.98 -16.80
C LYS A 354 18.99 -1.93 -15.49
N LEU A 355 18.51 -2.61 -14.45
CA LEU A 355 19.12 -2.61 -13.11
C LEU A 355 20.22 -3.68 -12.93
N ASP A 356 20.30 -4.67 -13.82
CA ASP A 356 21.34 -5.71 -13.80
C ASP A 356 21.86 -6.07 -15.21
N PRO A 357 22.62 -5.18 -15.86
CA PRO A 357 23.12 -5.40 -17.22
C PRO A 357 24.05 -6.62 -17.33
N ILE A 358 24.72 -7.00 -16.23
CA ILE A 358 25.66 -8.13 -16.19
C ILE A 358 24.94 -9.46 -16.39
N ARG A 359 23.67 -9.58 -15.98
CA ARG A 359 22.84 -10.78 -16.17
C ARG A 359 22.58 -11.10 -17.64
N LEU A 360 22.63 -10.10 -18.53
CA LEU A 360 22.45 -10.29 -19.98
C LEU A 360 23.68 -10.92 -20.65
N LYS A 361 24.90 -10.58 -20.18
CA LYS A 361 26.15 -11.09 -20.75
C LYS A 361 26.41 -12.58 -20.49
N LYS A 362 25.68 -13.20 -19.55
CA LYS A 362 25.77 -14.64 -19.26
C LYS A 362 24.74 -15.49 -20.01
N LYS A 363 23.85 -14.85 -20.79
CA LYS A 363 22.82 -15.52 -21.60
C LYS A 363 23.08 -15.44 -23.11
N GLN A 364 24.09 -14.67 -23.52
CA GLN A 364 24.73 -14.75 -24.83
C GLN A 364 25.93 -15.67 -24.72
#